data_AF-A0ABD1PFC3-F1
#
_entry.id   AF-A0ABD1PFC3-F1
#
_cell.length_a   1.000
_cell.length_b   1.000
_cell.length_c   1.000
_cell.angle_alpha   90.00
_cell.angle_beta   90.00
_cell.angle_gamma   90.00
#
_symmetry.space_group_name_H-M   'P 1'
#
loop_
_entity.id
_entity.type
_entity.pdbx_description
1 polymer ?
#
loop_
_entity_poly.entity_id
_entity_poly.type
_entity_poly.pdbx_seq_one_letter_code
_entity_poly.pdbx_strand_id
1 'polypeptide(L)'
;MTLDVVNSNFRTGEKTNRATFLTLFLRDSEKLLSLINETFLDLELKQSDCTEMSWVESVLFWTNFPAGTPVNIILSRVLQVLTHLKRKSDYLKNLIPKQGLEFKFKRMIELESVMLTFNPYG
;
A
#
# COMPACT_ATOMS: atom_id res chain seq x y z
N MET A 1 -1.68 3.99 2.33
CA MET A 1 -1.80 2.70 3.05
C MET A 1 -2.82 1.81 2.34
N THR A 2 -2.50 0.55 2.12
CA THR A 2 -3.45 -0.47 1.66
C THR A 2 -3.62 -1.55 2.73
N LEU A 3 -4.79 -2.18 2.75
CA LEU A 3 -5.11 -3.31 3.60
C LEU A 3 -5.66 -4.45 2.75
N ASP A 4 -5.16 -5.64 2.99
CA ASP A 4 -5.64 -6.89 2.39
C ASP A 4 -5.63 -8.03 3.41
N VAL A 5 -6.28 -9.15 3.09
CA VAL A 5 -6.37 -10.30 3.98
C VAL A 5 -5.38 -11.37 3.56
N VAL A 6 -4.58 -11.85 4.50
CA VAL A 6 -3.57 -12.89 4.30
C VAL A 6 -3.75 -14.02 5.32
N ASN A 7 -3.10 -15.16 5.08
CA ASN A 7 -3.02 -16.20 6.09
C ASN A 7 -2.14 -15.74 7.25
N SER A 8 -2.56 -16.05 8.48
CA SER A 8 -1.79 -15.75 9.68
C SER A 8 -0.56 -16.64 9.77
N ASN A 9 0.60 -16.03 10.02
CA ASN A 9 1.84 -16.77 10.29
C ASN A 9 1.90 -17.31 11.73
N PHE A 10 0.99 -16.85 12.61
CA PHE A 10 1.00 -17.23 14.03
C PHE A 10 0.05 -18.40 14.34
N ARG A 11 -0.99 -18.58 13.53
CA ARG A 11 -2.02 -19.59 13.74
C ARG A 11 -2.48 -20.18 12.41
N THR A 12 -2.17 -21.45 12.22
CA THR A 12 -2.54 -22.20 11.03
C THR A 12 -4.05 -22.20 10.83
N GLY A 13 -4.50 -21.82 9.63
CA GLY A 13 -5.93 -21.77 9.28
C GLY A 13 -6.64 -20.47 9.64
N GLU A 14 -6.01 -19.56 10.40
CA GLU A 14 -6.57 -18.23 10.66
C GLU A 14 -6.14 -17.21 9.60
N LYS A 15 -7.02 -16.26 9.32
CA LYS A 15 -6.76 -15.10 8.47
C LYS A 15 -6.41 -13.88 9.33
N THR A 16 -5.61 -12.98 8.78
CA THR A 16 -5.31 -11.69 9.39
C THR A 16 -5.26 -10.58 8.34
N ASN A 17 -5.39 -9.33 8.77
CA ASN A 17 -5.21 -8.18 7.90
C ASN A 17 -3.71 -7.85 7.82
N ARG A 18 -3.23 -7.58 6.60
CA ARG A 18 -1.91 -7.02 6.35
C ARG A 18 -2.09 -5.55 5.96
N ALA A 19 -1.28 -4.67 6.56
CA ALA A 19 -1.17 -3.28 6.17
C ALA A 19 0.11 -3.04 5.38
N THR A 20 0.01 -2.35 4.25
CA THR A 20 1.15 -1.97 3.41
C THR A 20 1.20 -0.45 3.26
N PHE A 21 2.35 0.14 3.58
CA PHE A 21 2.61 1.57 3.49
C PHE A 21 3.48 1.89 2.26
N LEU A 22 2.86 1.86 1.09
CA LEU A 22 3.53 2.26 -0.16
C LEU A 22 3.64 3.80 -0.22
N THR A 23 4.86 4.30 -0.46
CA THR A 23 5.17 5.73 -0.39
C THR A 23 5.98 6.17 -1.62
N LEU A 24 5.64 7.33 -2.18
CA LEU A 24 6.47 8.06 -3.15
C LEU A 24 6.99 9.31 -2.47
N PHE A 25 8.29 9.52 -2.48
CA PHE A 25 8.94 10.71 -1.94
C PHE A 25 9.80 11.35 -3.03
N LEU A 26 9.67 12.66 -3.22
CA LEU A 26 10.31 13.38 -4.34
C LEU A 26 11.71 13.91 -4.00
N ARG A 27 12.39 13.26 -3.04
CA ARG A 27 13.79 13.50 -2.66
C ARG A 27 14.44 12.17 -2.31
N ASP A 28 15.68 12.20 -1.86
CA ASP A 28 16.43 11.02 -1.43
C ASP A 28 15.84 10.35 -0.17
N SER A 29 16.25 9.09 0.01
CA SER A 29 15.86 8.19 1.09
C SER A 29 16.36 8.65 2.46
N GLU A 30 17.51 9.31 2.55
CA GLU A 30 18.02 9.87 3.81
C GLU A 30 17.05 10.93 4.36
N LYS A 31 16.55 11.82 3.50
CA LYS A 31 15.54 12.82 3.89
C LYS A 31 14.20 12.19 4.20
N LEU A 32 13.81 11.12 3.50
CA LEU A 32 12.60 10.36 3.84
C LEU A 32 12.71 9.78 5.25
N LEU A 33 13.82 9.11 5.57
CA LEU A 33 14.06 8.52 6.89
C LEU A 33 14.07 9.59 7.97
N SER A 34 14.75 10.72 7.75
CA SER A 34 14.75 11.83 8.69
C SER A 34 13.32 12.33 8.98
N LEU A 35 12.49 12.48 7.95
CA LEU A 35 11.11 12.93 8.10
C LEU A 35 10.25 11.92 8.86
N ILE A 36 10.36 10.63 8.52
CA ILE A 36 9.58 9.58 9.19
C ILE A 36 10.01 9.42 10.65
N ASN A 37 11.30 9.53 10.94
CA ASN A 37 11.81 9.50 12.32
C ASN A 37 11.34 10.71 13.15
N GLU A 38 11.00 11.83 12.52
CA GLU A 38 10.45 13.00 13.21
C GLU A 38 8.93 12.88 13.41
N THR A 39 8.21 12.33 12.43
CA THR A 39 6.74 12.47 12.34
C THR A 39 5.95 11.19 12.52
N PHE A 40 6.54 10.02 12.29
CA PHE A 40 5.84 8.73 12.30
C PHE A 40 6.75 7.56 12.71
N LEU A 41 7.25 7.62 13.93
CA LEU A 41 8.19 6.63 14.51
C LEU A 41 7.67 5.19 14.50
N ASP A 42 6.35 5.00 14.70
CA ASP A 42 5.73 3.67 14.73
C ASP A 42 5.83 2.90 13.40
N LEU A 43 6.17 3.57 12.30
CA LEU A 43 6.38 2.91 11.01
C LEU A 43 7.71 2.14 10.98
N GLU A 44 8.68 2.51 11.82
CA GLU A 44 10.01 1.88 11.92
C GLU A 44 10.72 1.70 10.55
N LEU A 45 10.55 2.65 9.63
CA LEU A 45 11.10 2.59 8.28
C LEU A 45 12.63 2.49 8.31
N LYS A 46 13.20 1.56 7.54
CA LYS A 46 14.65 1.39 7.43
C LYS A 46 15.16 1.78 6.05
N GLN A 47 16.45 2.11 5.98
CA GLN A 47 17.12 2.37 4.71
C GLN A 47 17.00 1.20 3.73
N SER A 48 17.00 -0.04 4.23
CA SER A 48 16.83 -1.26 3.43
C SER A 48 15.45 -1.38 2.77
N ASP A 49 14.46 -0.65 3.27
CA ASP A 49 13.10 -0.65 2.73
C ASP A 49 12.93 0.43 1.64
N CYS A 50 13.92 1.31 1.49
CA CYS A 50 13.91 2.40 0.53
C CYS A 50 14.60 1.99 -0.77
N THR A 51 13.95 2.25 -1.91
CA THR A 51 14.55 2.08 -3.23
C THR A 51 14.51 3.41 -3.96
N GLU A 52 15.68 3.98 -4.23
CA GLU A 52 15.78 5.21 -5.04
C GLU A 52 15.75 4.87 -6.53
N MET A 53 14.99 5.65 -7.28
CA MET A 53 14.83 5.49 -8.72
C MET A 53 14.35 6.80 -9.35
N SER A 54 14.41 6.91 -10.67
CA SER A 54 13.81 8.04 -11.37
C SER A 54 12.28 8.04 -11.20
N TRP A 55 11.66 9.21 -11.40
CA TRP A 55 10.20 9.31 -11.31
C TRP A 55 9.47 8.35 -12.27
N VAL A 56 9.96 8.16 -13.49
CA VAL A 56 9.32 7.25 -14.46
C VAL A 56 9.46 5.77 -14.07
N GLU A 57 10.58 5.38 -13.47
CA GLU A 57 10.75 4.03 -12.91
C GLU A 57 9.81 3.81 -11.73
N SER A 58 9.52 4.84 -10.93
CA SER A 58 8.54 4.74 -9.84
C SER A 58 7.13 4.44 -10.35
N VAL A 59 6.77 4.85 -11.57
CA VAL A 59 5.49 4.50 -12.20
C VAL A 59 5.41 3.00 -12.48
N LEU A 60 6.52 2.40 -12.96
CA LEU A 60 6.60 0.94 -13.16
C LEU A 60 6.49 0.19 -11.83
N PHE A 61 7.21 0.66 -10.81
CA PHE A 61 7.13 0.10 -9.47
C PHE A 61 5.68 0.14 -8.93
N TRP A 62 5.00 1.28 -9.05
CA TRP A 62 3.63 1.45 -8.57
C TRP A 62 2.59 0.58 -9.30
N THR A 63 2.90 0.19 -10.53
CA THR A 63 2.06 -0.69 -11.36
C THR A 63 2.49 -2.16 -11.31
N ASN A 64 3.37 -2.52 -10.36
CA ASN A 64 3.87 -3.87 -10.10
C ASN A 64 4.64 -4.51 -11.27
N PHE A 65 5.29 -3.70 -12.12
CA PHE A 65 6.26 -4.26 -13.04
C PHE A 65 7.51 -4.75 -12.30
N PRO A 66 8.14 -5.86 -12.75
CA PRO A 66 9.42 -6.29 -12.22
C PRO A 66 10.49 -5.18 -12.33
N ALA A 67 11.36 -5.10 -11.33
CA ALA A 67 12.50 -4.20 -11.36
C ALA A 67 13.38 -4.46 -12.61
N GLY A 68 13.85 -3.40 -13.26
CA GLY A 68 14.61 -3.47 -14.50
C GLY A 68 13.76 -3.59 -15.78
N THR A 69 12.44 -3.59 -15.68
CA THR A 69 11.58 -3.53 -16.88
C THR A 69 11.84 -2.22 -17.65
N PRO A 70 12.03 -2.26 -18.98
CA PRO A 70 12.21 -1.07 -19.80
C PRO A 70 11.00 -0.11 -19.70
N VAL A 71 11.26 1.18 -19.48
CA VAL A 71 10.22 2.21 -19.30
C VAL A 71 9.28 2.38 -20.48
N ASN A 72 9.70 2.01 -21.69
CA ASN A 72 8.85 2.07 -22.88
C ASN A 72 7.63 1.13 -22.82
N ILE A 73 7.60 0.18 -21.87
CA ILE A 73 6.45 -0.71 -21.68
C ILE A 73 5.16 0.05 -21.36
N ILE A 74 5.25 1.24 -20.77
CA ILE A 74 4.09 2.11 -20.49
C ILE A 74 3.38 2.60 -21.75
N LEU A 75 4.00 2.47 -22.93
CA LEU A 75 3.41 2.78 -24.22
C LEU A 75 2.53 1.64 -24.75
N SER A 76 2.67 0.44 -24.20
CA SER A 76 1.86 -0.72 -24.58
C SER A 76 0.43 -0.59 -24.04
N ARG A 77 -0.55 -0.90 -24.90
CA ARG A 77 -1.98 -0.97 -24.53
C ARG A 77 -2.45 -2.41 -24.27
N VAL A 78 -1.54 -3.37 -24.23
CA VAL A 78 -1.86 -4.77 -23.94
C VAL A 78 -2.15 -4.90 -22.44
N LEU A 79 -3.34 -5.40 -22.12
CA LEU A 79 -3.74 -5.66 -20.73
C LEU A 79 -2.84 -6.75 -20.14
N GLN A 80 -2.23 -6.47 -18.99
CA GLN A 80 -1.38 -7.44 -18.30
C GLN A 80 -2.18 -8.49 -17.54
N VAL A 81 -3.26 -8.03 -16.90
CA VAL A 81 -4.15 -8.86 -16.08
C VAL A 81 -5.58 -8.38 -16.33
N LEU A 82 -6.49 -9.34 -16.50
CA LEU A 82 -7.92 -9.08 -16.51
C LEU A 82 -8.46 -9.27 -15.09
N THR A 83 -9.04 -8.22 -14.50
CA THR A 83 -9.59 -8.28 -13.14
C THR A 83 -11.01 -7.76 -13.12
N HIS A 84 -11.94 -8.57 -12.59
CA HIS A 84 -13.34 -8.19 -12.39
C HIS A 84 -13.53 -7.68 -10.97
N LEU A 85 -13.98 -6.43 -10.83
CA LEU A 85 -13.95 -5.71 -9.57
C LEU A 85 -15.23 -4.90 -9.37
N LYS A 86 -15.69 -4.79 -8.12
CA LYS A 86 -16.62 -3.74 -7.70
C LYS A 86 -15.90 -2.84 -6.70
N ARG A 87 -15.89 -1.53 -6.97
CA ARG A 87 -15.26 -0.52 -6.11
C ARG A 87 -16.28 0.51 -5.65
N LYS A 88 -16.06 1.00 -4.43
CA LYS A 88 -16.75 2.15 -3.83
C LYS A 88 -15.69 3.02 -3.15
N SER A 89 -15.93 4.32 -3.06
CA SER A 89 -15.05 5.27 -2.38
C SER A 89 -15.87 6.16 -1.45
N ASP A 90 -15.19 6.75 -0.48
CA ASP A 90 -15.76 7.72 0.46
C ASP A 90 -14.66 8.70 0.92
N TYR A 91 -15.05 9.84 1.48
CA TYR A 91 -14.15 10.85 2.01
C TYR A 91 -14.28 10.95 3.53
N LEU A 92 -13.15 10.99 4.22
CA LEU A 92 -13.10 11.14 5.66
C LEU A 92 -12.81 12.61 6.00
N LYS A 93 -13.73 13.25 6.73
CA LYS A 93 -13.51 14.58 7.32
C LYS A 93 -13.00 14.52 8.76
N ASN A 94 -13.28 13.41 9.44
CA ASN A 94 -12.84 13.14 10.81
C ASN A 94 -12.17 11.76 10.85
N LEU A 95 -11.30 11.57 11.84
CA LEU A 95 -10.65 10.27 12.08
C LEU A 95 -11.69 9.18 12.34
N ILE A 96 -11.45 7.98 11.83
CA ILE A 96 -12.25 6.80 12.16
C ILE A 96 -11.89 6.40 13.60
N PRO A 97 -12.86 6.31 14.53
CA PRO A 97 -12.59 5.82 15.87
C PRO A 97 -12.00 4.40 15.84
N LYS A 98 -11.21 4.04 16.86
CA LYS A 98 -10.56 2.72 16.96
C LYS A 98 -11.55 1.56 16.77
N GLN A 99 -12.71 1.63 17.43
CA GLN A 99 -13.76 0.60 17.32
C GLN A 99 -14.30 0.48 15.88
N GLY A 100 -14.34 1.58 15.14
CA GLY A 100 -14.73 1.60 13.73
C GLY A 100 -13.70 0.91 12.83
N LEU A 101 -12.40 1.07 13.12
CA LEU A 101 -11.33 0.35 12.42
C LEU A 101 -11.36 -1.14 12.74
N GLU A 102 -11.49 -1.51 14.02
CA GLU A 102 -11.62 -2.91 14.46
C GLU A 102 -12.79 -3.62 13.79
N PHE A 103 -13.95 -2.95 13.71
CA PHE A 103 -15.11 -3.47 12.98
C PHE A 103 -14.79 -3.71 11.50
N LYS A 104 -14.14 -2.76 10.82
CA LYS A 104 -13.74 -2.91 9.42
C LYS A 104 -12.76 -4.07 9.24
N PHE A 105 -11.75 -4.20 10.11
CA PHE A 105 -10.76 -5.29 10.05
C PHE A 105 -11.41 -6.67 10.22
N LYS A 106 -12.38 -6.79 11.14
CA LYS A 106 -13.15 -8.03 11.30
C LYS A 106 -13.96 -8.34 10.04
N ARG A 107 -14.66 -7.34 9.48
CA ARG A 107 -15.42 -7.51 8.23
C ARG A 107 -14.55 -7.89 7.05
N MET A 108 -13.33 -7.36 6.96
CA MET A 108 -12.39 -7.74 5.92
C MET A 108 -12.02 -9.22 6.02
N ILE A 109 -11.66 -9.70 7.22
CA ILE A 109 -11.38 -11.11 7.48
C ILE A 109 -12.57 -12.01 7.12
N GLU A 110 -13.79 -11.64 7.51
CA GLU A 110 -15.02 -12.40 7.20
C GLU A 110 -15.27 -12.53 5.69
N LEU A 111 -14.88 -11.53 4.89
CA LEU A 111 -15.10 -11.51 3.44
C LEU A 111 -13.94 -12.12 2.65
N GLU A 112 -12.76 -12.26 3.26
CA GLU A 112 -11.49 -12.75 2.72
C GLU A 112 -10.95 -11.99 1.50
N SER A 113 -11.69 -11.95 0.39
CA SER A 113 -11.26 -11.36 -0.88
C SER A 113 -11.69 -9.90 -1.02
N VAL A 114 -11.15 -9.04 -0.14
CA VAL A 114 -11.41 -7.59 -0.17
C VAL A 114 -10.14 -6.79 0.07
N MET A 115 -10.10 -5.58 -0.50
CA MET A 115 -9.02 -4.63 -0.32
C MET A 115 -9.58 -3.28 0.11
N LEU A 116 -8.89 -2.61 1.03
CA LEU A 116 -9.20 -1.24 1.45
C LEU A 116 -7.96 -0.37 1.27
N THR A 117 -8.13 0.79 0.62
CA THR A 117 -7.03 1.74 0.36
C THR A 117 -7.35 3.08 0.99
N PHE A 118 -6.38 3.61 1.74
CA PHE A 118 -6.39 4.98 2.25
C PHE A 118 -5.36 5.81 1.48
N ASN A 119 -5.87 6.79 0.74
CA ASN A 119 -5.06 7.80 0.04
C ASN A 119 -5.15 9.11 0.84
N PRO A 120 -4.03 9.65 1.33
CA PRO A 120 -4.05 10.90 2.08
C PRO A 120 -4.38 12.08 1.15
N TYR A 121 -5.14 13.04 1.68
CA TYR A 121 -5.43 14.33 1.06
C TYR A 121 -4.87 15.41 2.01
N GLY A 122 -4.21 16.42 1.44
CA GLY A 122 -3.60 17.53 2.17
C GLY A 122 -4.60 18.62 2.56
#